data_AF-A0AA86RT27-F1
#
_entry.id   AF-A0AA86RT27-F1
#
_cell.length_a   1.000
_cell.length_b   1.000
_cell.length_c   1.000
_cell.angle_alpha   90.00
_cell.angle_beta   90.00
_cell.angle_gamma   90.00
#
_symmetry.space_group_name_H-M   'P 1'
#
loop_
_entity.id
_entity.type
_entity.pdbx_description
1 polymer ?
#
loop_
_entity_poly.entity_id
_entity_poly.type
_entity_poly.pdbx_seq_one_letter_code
_entity_poly.pdbx_strand_id
1 'polypeptide(L)'
;MKSPNVKELLGNPQFPQSALKGSRVSEMEDFARSLCGWSWEENKLFELALAVVDEQHPERWEVVAAMVGGEKSAGDVEEHYVILLEDLLVIESGKLDHKLGEVMPVVLVECKESICLSHSDTSM
;
A
#
# COMPACT_ATOMS: atom_id res chain seq x y z
N MET A 1 -56.98 6.00 -17.53
CA MET A 1 -55.99 4.97 -17.13
C MET A 1 -55.54 5.33 -15.73
N LYS A 2 -55.91 4.56 -14.70
CA LYS A 2 -55.48 4.86 -13.31
C LYS A 2 -54.08 4.30 -13.13
N SER A 3 -53.13 5.17 -12.80
CA SER A 3 -51.79 4.77 -12.36
C SER A 3 -51.91 3.92 -11.08
N PRO A 4 -51.20 2.79 -10.97
CA PRO A 4 -51.14 2.06 -9.72
C PRO A 4 -50.50 2.90 -8.62
N ASN A 5 -51.06 2.82 -7.42
CA ASN A 5 -50.61 3.58 -6.26
C ASN A 5 -49.39 2.90 -5.63
N VAL A 6 -48.34 3.67 -5.33
CA VAL A 6 -47.06 3.21 -4.77
C VAL A 6 -47.17 2.42 -3.46
N LYS A 7 -48.32 2.42 -2.79
CA LYS A 7 -48.54 1.67 -1.53
C LYS A 7 -48.82 0.18 -1.74
N GLU A 8 -49.18 -0.27 -2.94
CA GLU A 8 -49.42 -1.70 -3.20
C GLU A 8 -48.16 -2.52 -3.49
N LEU A 9 -46.99 -1.89 -3.66
CA LEU A 9 -45.72 -2.61 -3.85
C LEU A 9 -44.90 -2.80 -2.56
N LEU A 10 -45.32 -2.18 -1.46
CA LEU A 10 -44.64 -2.31 -0.16
C LEU A 10 -45.07 -3.56 0.63
N GLY A 11 -46.07 -4.31 0.13
CA GLY A 11 -46.57 -5.55 0.74
C GLY A 11 -46.16 -6.82 0.00
N ASN A 12 -45.17 -6.77 -0.89
CA ASN A 12 -44.77 -7.95 -1.67
C ASN A 12 -43.67 -8.75 -0.92
N PRO A 13 -43.91 -10.01 -0.50
CA PRO A 13 -42.97 -10.79 0.33
C PRO A 13 -41.69 -11.25 -0.40
N GLN A 14 -41.48 -10.85 -1.66
CA GLN A 14 -40.50 -11.46 -2.55
C GLN A 14 -39.34 -10.54 -2.93
N PHE A 15 -39.23 -9.37 -2.29
CA PHE A 15 -38.02 -8.54 -2.39
C PHE A 15 -37.29 -8.57 -1.04
N PRO A 16 -36.12 -9.21 -0.93
CA PRO A 16 -35.37 -9.23 0.32
C PRO A 16 -34.93 -7.80 0.66
N GLN A 17 -35.45 -7.27 1.77
CA GLN A 17 -35.08 -5.94 2.29
C GLN A 17 -33.63 -5.86 2.83
N SER A 18 -32.83 -6.91 2.66
CA SER A 18 -31.43 -6.93 3.09
C SER A 18 -30.49 -6.15 2.16
N ALA A 19 -30.96 -5.69 1.00
CA ALA A 19 -30.11 -5.06 -0.02
C ALA A 19 -29.80 -3.56 0.21
N LEU A 20 -29.94 -3.03 1.43
CA LEU A 20 -29.46 -1.69 1.80
C LEU A 20 -28.82 -1.69 3.20
N LYS A 21 -27.91 -2.63 3.46
CA LYS A 21 -26.98 -2.49 4.58
C LYS A 21 -25.65 -3.19 4.28
N GLY A 22 -24.96 -2.70 3.27
CA GLY A 22 -23.59 -3.09 2.96
C GLY A 22 -22.87 -1.87 2.42
N SER A 23 -21.95 -1.32 3.19
CA SER A 23 -21.08 -0.24 2.74
C SER A 23 -20.19 -0.80 1.63
N ARG A 24 -20.59 -0.63 0.36
CA ARG A 24 -19.86 -1.08 -0.85
C ARG A 24 -18.44 -0.53 -1.00
N VAL A 25 -18.03 0.32 -0.07
CA VAL A 25 -16.68 0.88 0.03
C VAL A 25 -15.73 -0.13 0.68
N SER A 26 -16.20 -0.92 1.66
CA SER A 26 -15.38 -1.90 2.40
C SER A 26 -14.95 -3.10 1.54
N GLU A 27 -15.84 -3.61 0.69
CA GLU A 27 -15.55 -4.80 -0.13
C GLU A 27 -14.52 -4.52 -1.23
N MET A 28 -14.49 -3.30 -1.78
CA MET A 28 -13.47 -2.91 -2.75
C MET A 28 -12.11 -2.63 -2.09
N GLU A 29 -12.10 -2.13 -0.85
CA GLU A 29 -10.88 -1.93 -0.06
C GLU A 29 -10.26 -3.27 0.38
N ASP A 30 -11.07 -4.24 0.80
CA ASP A 30 -10.60 -5.59 1.13
C ASP A 30 -10.07 -6.33 -0.09
N PHE A 31 -10.71 -6.15 -1.26
CA PHE A 31 -10.23 -6.72 -2.51
C PHE A 31 -8.94 -6.06 -2.99
N ALA A 32 -8.81 -4.73 -2.88
CA ALA A 32 -7.57 -4.02 -3.18
C ALA A 32 -6.43 -4.45 -2.23
N ARG A 33 -6.71 -4.63 -0.93
CA ARG A 33 -5.80 -5.20 0.07
C ARG A 33 -5.47 -6.68 -0.19
N SER A 34 -6.31 -7.37 -0.96
CA SER A 34 -6.07 -8.75 -1.40
C SER A 34 -5.29 -8.81 -2.72
N LEU A 35 -5.43 -7.81 -3.60
CA LEU A 35 -4.68 -7.69 -4.86
C LEU A 35 -3.26 -7.16 -4.64
N CYS A 36 -3.11 -6.26 -3.66
CA CYS A 36 -1.86 -5.72 -3.15
C CYS A 36 -1.65 -6.38 -1.79
N GLY A 37 -1.02 -7.57 -1.78
CA GLY A 37 -0.95 -8.45 -0.60
C GLY A 37 -0.34 -7.82 0.66
N TRP A 38 0.23 -6.61 0.57
CA TRP A 38 0.80 -5.85 1.67
C TRP A 38 0.35 -4.38 1.61
N SER A 39 -0.30 -3.91 2.67
CA SER A 39 -0.58 -2.49 2.85
C SER A 39 0.70 -1.71 3.17
N TRP A 40 0.64 -0.38 3.00
CA TRP A 40 1.76 0.50 3.35
C TRP A 40 2.16 0.40 4.83
N GLU A 41 1.18 0.29 5.73
CA GLU A 41 1.42 0.19 7.17
C GLU A 41 2.07 -1.15 7.53
N GLU A 42 1.60 -2.26 6.95
CA GLU A 42 2.22 -3.58 7.15
C GLU A 42 3.65 -3.60 6.61
N ASN A 43 3.91 -3.05 5.42
CA ASN A 43 5.26 -2.98 4.85
C ASN A 43 6.21 -2.15 5.74
N LYS A 44 5.72 -1.02 6.26
CA LYS A 44 6.50 -0.20 7.19
C LYS A 44 6.85 -0.94 8.47
N LEU A 45 5.90 -1.67 9.06
CA LEU A 45 6.16 -2.49 10.24
C LEU A 45 7.12 -3.64 9.92
N PHE A 46 7.00 -4.24 8.74
CA PHE A 46 7.90 -5.28 8.26
C PHE A 46 9.35 -4.78 8.18
N GLU A 47 9.59 -3.64 7.53
CA GLU A 47 10.94 -3.05 7.43
C GLU A 47 11.52 -2.72 8.82
N LEU A 48 10.71 -2.16 9.73
CA LEU A 48 11.13 -1.90 11.11
C LEU A 48 11.46 -3.19 11.87
N ALA A 49 10.66 -4.24 11.68
CA ALA A 49 10.89 -5.53 12.30
C ALA A 49 12.18 -6.18 11.79
N LEU A 50 12.48 -6.10 10.48
CA LEU A 50 13.75 -6.58 9.92
C LEU A 50 14.97 -5.88 10.52
N ALA A 51 14.85 -4.61 10.90
CA ALA A 51 15.92 -3.83 11.53
C ALA A 51 16.14 -4.19 13.01
N VAL A 52 15.12 -4.71 13.69
CA VAL A 52 15.17 -5.08 15.12
C VAL A 52 15.55 -6.55 15.31
N VAL A 53 15.00 -7.43 14.49
CA VAL A 53 15.26 -8.87 14.57
C VAL A 53 16.59 -9.16 13.86
N ASP A 54 17.43 -9.98 14.48
CA ASP A 54 18.74 -10.37 13.94
C ASP A 54 18.60 -11.40 12.79
N GLU A 55 19.46 -11.33 11.77
CA GLU A 55 19.37 -12.20 10.58
C GLU A 55 19.56 -13.68 10.89
N GLN A 56 20.30 -14.01 11.96
CA GLN A 56 20.65 -15.35 12.37
C GLN A 56 19.68 -15.88 13.45
N HIS A 57 18.62 -15.13 13.74
CA HIS A 57 17.58 -15.55 14.66
C HIS A 57 16.85 -16.80 14.12
N PRO A 58 16.80 -17.92 14.87
CA PRO A 58 16.29 -19.20 14.37
C PRO A 58 14.79 -19.15 14.01
N GLU A 59 14.03 -18.27 14.66
CA GLU A 59 12.59 -18.07 14.43
C GLU A 59 12.32 -16.67 13.86
N ARG A 60 13.26 -16.12 13.07
CA ARG A 60 13.21 -14.74 12.55
C ARG A 60 11.83 -14.39 11.97
N TRP A 61 11.30 -15.23 11.10
CA TRP A 61 10.05 -14.96 10.39
C TRP A 61 8.81 -15.01 11.29
N GLU A 62 8.79 -15.91 12.29
CA GLU A 62 7.71 -15.96 13.29
C GLU A 62 7.70 -14.69 14.15
N VAL A 63 8.87 -14.21 14.56
CA VAL A 63 9.00 -12.97 15.35
C VAL A 63 8.59 -11.75 14.51
N VAL A 64 9.04 -11.67 13.27
CA VAL A 64 8.67 -10.58 12.36
C VAL A 64 7.16 -10.58 12.08
N ALA A 65 6.55 -11.74 11.81
CA ALA A 65 5.11 -11.87 11.63
C ALA A 65 4.32 -11.34 12.85
N ALA A 66 4.77 -11.68 14.06
CA ALA A 66 4.18 -11.17 15.29
C ALA A 66 4.30 -9.64 15.41
N MET A 67 5.43 -9.05 14.99
CA MET A 67 5.65 -7.59 15.02
C MET A 67 4.83 -6.84 13.96
N VAL A 68 4.48 -7.48 12.85
CA VAL A 68 3.63 -6.93 11.77
C VAL A 68 2.13 -6.99 12.11
N GLY A 69 1.77 -7.50 13.30
CA GLY A 69 0.39 -7.57 13.79
C GLY A 69 -0.21 -8.97 13.76
N GLY A 70 0.55 -9.98 13.31
CA GLY A 70 0.17 -11.40 13.38
C GLY A 70 -0.85 -11.87 12.34
N GLU A 71 -1.29 -11.00 11.43
CA GLU A 71 -2.20 -11.36 10.33
C GLU A 71 -1.47 -12.10 9.19
N LYS A 72 -0.17 -11.81 9.01
CA LYS A 72 0.71 -12.51 8.07
C LYS A 72 1.31 -13.74 8.72
N SER A 73 1.38 -14.84 7.98
CA SER A 73 2.13 -16.01 8.40
C SER A 73 3.63 -15.79 8.25
N ALA A 74 4.45 -16.57 8.94
CA ALA A 74 5.90 -16.57 8.75
C ALA A 74 6.29 -16.84 7.28
N GLY A 75 5.52 -17.67 6.57
CA GLY A 75 5.71 -17.92 5.14
C GLY A 75 5.43 -16.68 4.27
N ASP A 76 4.36 -15.94 4.55
CA ASP A 76 4.05 -14.69 3.82
C ASP A 76 5.13 -13.63 4.02
N VAL A 77 5.67 -13.55 5.24
CA VAL A 77 6.77 -12.65 5.59
C VAL A 77 8.06 -13.05 4.88
N GLU A 78 8.38 -14.34 4.85
CA GLU A 78 9.55 -14.86 4.14
C GLU A 78 9.44 -14.62 2.63
N GLU A 79 8.27 -14.87 2.03
CA GLU A 79 8.01 -14.58 0.62
C GLU A 79 8.20 -13.09 0.30
N HIS A 80 7.64 -12.21 1.14
CA HIS A 80 7.80 -10.76 0.96
C HIS A 80 9.25 -10.31 1.09
N TYR A 81 10.03 -10.95 1.98
CA TYR A 81 11.46 -10.71 2.09
C TYR A 81 12.24 -11.12 0.83
N VAL A 82 11.90 -12.27 0.23
CA VAL A 82 12.51 -12.69 -1.04
C VAL A 82 12.23 -11.67 -2.14
N ILE A 83 10.99 -11.17 -2.25
CA ILE A 83 10.62 -10.13 -3.22
C ILE A 83 11.45 -8.86 -2.97
N LEU A 84 11.60 -8.43 -1.71
CA LEU A 84 12.45 -7.28 -1.37
C LEU A 84 13.90 -7.48 -1.83
N LEU A 85 14.47 -8.69 -1.63
CA LEU A 85 15.83 -8.99 -2.11
C LEU A 85 15.93 -8.93 -3.63
N GLU A 86 14.93 -9.44 -4.35
CA GLU A 86 14.88 -9.35 -5.81
C GLU A 86 14.84 -7.89 -6.29
N ASP A 87 14.03 -7.05 -5.66
CA ASP A 87 13.96 -5.62 -5.97
C ASP A 87 15.30 -4.91 -5.73
N LEU A 88 15.94 -5.18 -4.59
CA LEU A 88 17.28 -4.64 -4.27
C LEU A 88 18.30 -5.06 -5.33
N LEU A 89 18.32 -6.34 -5.71
CA LEU A 89 19.21 -6.84 -6.77
C LEU A 89 18.95 -6.16 -8.11
N VAL A 90 17.68 -5.94 -8.47
CA VAL A 90 17.31 -5.25 -9.71
C VAL A 90 17.80 -3.80 -9.69
N ILE A 91 17.60 -3.08 -8.58
CA ILE A 91 18.06 -1.70 -8.39
C ILE A 91 19.59 -1.63 -8.46
N GLU A 92 20.29 -2.47 -7.69
CA GLU A 92 21.76 -2.53 -7.64
C GLU A 92 22.39 -2.92 -8.98
N SER A 93 21.69 -3.74 -9.77
CA SER A 93 22.16 -4.12 -11.11
C SER A 93 22.18 -2.97 -12.13
N GLY A 94 21.58 -1.82 -11.81
CA GLY A 94 21.48 -0.68 -12.72
C GLY A 94 20.63 -0.96 -13.96
N LYS A 95 19.81 -2.04 -13.97
CA LYS A 95 18.92 -2.35 -15.10
C LYS A 95 17.75 -1.37 -15.22
N LEU A 96 17.34 -0.77 -14.10
CA LEU A 96 16.37 0.32 -14.05
C LEU A 96 17.03 1.70 -14.06
N ASP A 97 18.36 1.78 -14.10
CA ASP A 97 19.09 3.01 -14.43
C ASP A 97 18.85 3.24 -15.92
N HIS A 98 17.68 3.79 -16.22
CA HIS A 98 17.31 4.20 -17.56
C HIS A 98 18.48 5.02 -18.07
N LYS A 99 19.23 4.45 -19.02
CA LYS A 99 20.11 5.22 -19.88
C LYS A 99 19.22 6.30 -20.48
N LEU A 100 19.24 7.51 -19.89
CA LEU A 100 19.06 8.74 -20.63
C LEU A 100 20.13 8.68 -21.70
N GLY A 101 19.78 8.03 -22.81
CA GLY A 101 20.56 8.03 -24.01
C GLY A 101 20.80 9.49 -24.36
N GLU A 102 22.06 9.78 -24.61
CA GLU A 102 22.61 11.07 -25.01
C GLU A 102 23.05 11.97 -23.85
N VAL A 103 24.37 12.13 -23.81
CA VAL A 103 25.06 13.29 -23.30
C VAL A 103 24.38 14.53 -23.88
N MET A 104 23.37 15.09 -23.22
CA MET A 104 23.13 16.51 -23.33
C MET A 104 24.42 17.17 -22.80
N PRO A 105 25.12 17.98 -23.60
CA PRO A 105 26.42 18.52 -23.21
C PRO A 105 26.24 19.24 -21.88
N VAL A 106 27.25 19.14 -21.03
CA VAL A 106 27.38 19.88 -19.78
C VAL A 106 27.07 21.35 -20.05
N VAL A 107 25.81 21.75 -19.91
CA VAL A 107 25.45 23.12 -19.62
C VAL A 107 25.42 23.13 -18.12
N LEU A 108 26.49 23.69 -17.56
CA LEU A 108 26.57 24.09 -16.16
C LEU A 108 25.34 24.96 -15.87
N VAL A 109 24.24 24.35 -15.42
CA VAL A 109 23.10 25.11 -14.90
C VAL A 109 23.58 25.63 -13.55
N GLU A 110 24.13 26.84 -13.63
CA GLU A 110 24.62 27.62 -12.51
C GLU A 110 23.58 27.60 -11.39
N CYS A 111 24.03 27.28 -10.18
CA CYS A 111 23.26 27.23 -8.95
C CYS A 111 22.63 28.60 -8.63
N LYS A 112 21.51 28.91 -9.27
CA LYS A 112 20.57 29.98 -8.92
C LYS A 112 19.22 29.36 -9.27
N GLU A 113 18.56 28.64 -8.39
CA GLU A 113 17.95 29.19 -7.18
C GLU A 113 17.73 28.05 -6.16
N SER A 114 18.13 28.31 -4.92
CA SER A 114 17.83 27.44 -3.79
C SER A 114 16.31 27.42 -3.57
N ILE A 115 15.70 26.24 -3.55
CA ILE A 115 14.30 26.09 -3.14
C ILE A 115 14.28 26.23 -1.62
N CYS A 116 14.24 27.48 -1.15
CA CYS A 116 14.15 27.80 0.26
C CYS A 116 12.75 27.41 0.76
N LEU A 117 12.64 26.29 1.47
CA LEU A 117 11.49 26.01 2.32
C LEU A 117 11.47 27.06 3.44
N SER A 118 10.74 28.15 3.23
CA SER A 118 10.43 29.10 4.30
C SER A 118 9.18 28.63 5.01
N HIS A 119 9.38 27.78 6.03
CA HIS A 119 8.40 27.63 7.10
C HIS A 119 8.68 28.71 8.15
N SER A 120 7.79 29.69 8.29
CA SER A 120 7.49 30.32 9.58
C SER A 120 6.26 31.22 9.45
N ASP A 121 5.15 30.71 9.97
CA ASP A 121 4.05 31.51 10.52
C ASP A 121 4.58 32.54 11.51
N THR A 122 4.12 33.79 11.42
CA THR A 122 3.74 34.67 12.54
C THR A 122 3.27 36.00 11.94
N SER A 123 1.97 36.26 11.93
CA SER A 123 1.46 37.64 12.00
C SER A 123 0.59 37.76 13.25
N MET A 124 1.01 38.68 14.11
CA MET A 124 0.16 39.28 15.15
C MET A 124 -0.95 40.11 14.51
#